data_AF-A0A7Y3AMU5-F1
#
_entry.id   AF-A0A7Y3AMU5-F1
#
_cell.length_a   1.000
_cell.length_b   1.000
_cell.length_c   1.000
_cell.angle_alpha   90.00
_cell.angle_beta   90.00
_cell.angle_gamma   90.00
#
_symmetry.space_group_name_H-M   'P 1'
#
loop_
_entity.id
_entity.type
_entity.pdbx_description
1 polymer ?
#
loop_
_entity_poly.entity_id
_entity_poly.type
_entity_poly.pdbx_seq_one_letter_code
_entity_poly.pdbx_strand_id
1 'polypeptide(L)' 'ATAFVGTGFECPPRSLVVGVPAEIKRQLSDKEVAWKTQGTLEYQQLAKRCQASLQRTEALSEVEAGRRRMKSADYKFKP' A
#
# COMPACT_ATOMS: atom_id res chain seq x y z
N ALA A 1 -8.03 1.98 -0.94
CA ALA A 1 -9.37 1.74 -0.37
C ALA A 1 -9.94 3.06 0.09
N THR A 2 -11.23 3.30 -0.12
CA THR A 2 -11.92 4.59 0.15
C THR A 2 -13.32 4.31 0.71
N ALA A 3 -13.40 3.60 1.84
CA ALA A 3 -14.66 3.34 2.53
C ALA A 3 -14.69 4.11 3.86
N PHE A 4 -15.83 4.72 4.19
CA PHE A 4 -16.00 5.47 5.43
C PHE A 4 -16.84 4.65 6.42
N VAL A 5 -16.19 4.15 7.48
CA VAL A 5 -16.84 3.35 8.52
C VAL A 5 -17.26 4.27 9.65
N GLY A 6 -18.57 4.42 9.82
CA GLY A 6 -19.15 5.25 10.89
C GLY A 6 -19.00 4.63 12.28
N THR A 7 -19.14 5.46 13.31
CA THR A 7 -19.16 5.01 14.72
C THR A 7 -20.30 4.02 14.95
N GLY A 8 -20.01 2.92 15.67
CA GLY A 8 -20.99 1.88 15.96
C GLY A 8 -21.27 0.90 14.81
N PHE A 9 -20.53 0.98 13.70
CA PHE A 9 -20.65 0.00 12.62
C PHE A 9 -20.18 -1.38 13.08
N GLU A 10 -21.07 -2.37 13.02
CA GLU A 10 -20.74 -3.77 13.28
C GLU A 10 -20.47 -4.51 11.97
N CYS A 11 -19.36 -5.24 11.92
CA CYS A 11 -18.92 -5.98 10.74
C CYS A 11 -18.78 -7.47 11.08
N PRO A 12 -19.69 -8.33 10.59
CA PRO A 12 -19.54 -9.77 10.73
C PRO A 12 -18.26 -10.25 10.05
N PRO A 13 -17.62 -11.32 10.56
CA PRO A 13 -16.47 -11.93 9.90
C PRO A 13 -16.74 -12.20 8.42
N ARG A 14 -15.69 -12.07 7.61
CA ARG A 14 -15.72 -12.35 6.15
C ARG A 14 -16.69 -11.47 5.35
N SER A 15 -17.06 -10.28 5.83
CA SER A 15 -17.88 -9.33 5.08
C SER A 15 -17.05 -8.52 4.07
N LEU A 16 -17.54 -8.41 2.83
CA LEU A 16 -17.08 -7.41 1.87
C LEU A 16 -17.79 -6.09 2.15
N VAL A 17 -17.02 -5.09 2.56
CA VAL A 17 -17.53 -3.76 2.94
C VAL A 17 -17.02 -2.70 1.96
N VAL A 18 -17.93 -1.88 1.42
CA VAL A 18 -17.62 -0.84 0.42
C VAL A 18 -18.47 0.41 0.63
N GLY A 19 -18.03 1.55 0.09
CA GLY A 19 -18.83 2.77 0.02
C GLY A 19 -18.56 3.82 1.10
N VAL A 20 -19.19 4.98 0.94
CA VAL A 20 -19.20 6.11 1.87
C VAL A 20 -20.65 6.61 1.97
N PRO A 21 -21.40 6.27 3.04
CA PRO A 21 -20.99 5.42 4.17
C PRO A 21 -20.78 3.95 3.78
N ALA A 22 -20.01 3.24 4.58
CA ALA A 22 -19.67 1.84 4.35
C ALA A 22 -20.87 0.91 4.58
N GLU A 23 -21.11 0.00 3.63
CA GLU A 23 -22.16 -1.01 3.69
C GLU A 23 -21.60 -2.42 3.47
N ILE A 24 -22.19 -3.43 4.13
CA ILE A 24 -21.90 -4.84 3.89
C ILE A 24 -22.57 -5.25 2.59
N LYS A 25 -21.79 -5.58 1.56
CA LYS A 25 -22.35 -5.97 0.26
C LYS A 25 -22.67 -7.47 0.17
N ARG A 26 -21.80 -8.30 0.73
CA ARG A 26 -21.89 -9.78 0.73
C ARG A 26 -20.81 -10.40 1.60
N GLN A 27 -20.87 -11.72 1.75
CA GLN A 27 -19.77 -12.53 2.30
C GLN A 27 -18.67 -12.78 1.25
N LEU A 28 -17.43 -12.91 1.73
CA LEU A 28 -16.26 -13.30 0.95
C LEU A 28 -16.23 -14.82 0.78
N SER A 29 -16.02 -15.26 -0.45
CA SER A 29 -15.77 -16.66 -0.77
C SER A 29 -14.41 -17.12 -0.22
N ASP A 30 -14.23 -18.43 -0.05
CA ASP A 30 -12.95 -18.99 0.40
C ASP A 30 -11.80 -18.65 -0.55
N LYS A 31 -12.09 -18.59 -1.86
CA LYS A 31 -11.10 -18.19 -2.87
C LYS A 31 -10.62 -16.76 -2.67
N GLU A 32 -11.53 -15.83 -2.36
CA GLU A 32 -11.17 -14.42 -2.10
C GLU A 32 -10.36 -14.27 -0.81
N VAL A 33 -10.73 -15.01 0.24
CA VAL A 33 -9.97 -15.03 1.49
C VAL A 33 -8.57 -15.59 1.26
N ALA A 34 -8.45 -16.73 0.57
CA ALA A 34 -7.16 -17.34 0.25
C ALA A 34 -6.27 -16.39 -0.58
N TRP A 35 -6.86 -15.73 -1.60
CA TRP A 35 -6.13 -14.76 -2.41
C TRP A 35 -5.66 -13.57 -1.58
N LYS A 36 -6.50 -13.03 -0.69
CA LYS A 36 -6.12 -11.94 0.22
C LYS A 36 -4.98 -12.35 1.15
N THR A 37 -5.06 -13.54 1.74
CA THR A 37 -4.01 -14.10 2.60
C THR A 37 -2.68 -14.21 1.86
N GLN A 38 -2.71 -14.74 0.63
CA GLN A 38 -1.51 -14.86 -0.20
C GLN A 38 -0.90 -13.50 -0.52
N GLY A 39 -1.71 -12.52 -0.95
CA GLY A 39 -1.23 -11.16 -1.21
C GLY A 39 -0.63 -10.51 0.04
N THR A 40 -1.21 -10.72 1.22
CA THR A 40 -0.63 -10.24 2.49
C THR A 40 0.72 -10.90 2.78
N LEU A 41 0.87 -12.19 2.51
CA LEU A 41 2.15 -12.90 2.69
C LEU A 41 3.25 -12.34 1.78
N GLU A 42 2.91 -11.94 0.55
CA GLU A 42 3.86 -11.32 -0.38
C GLU A 42 4.43 -10.01 0.21
N TYR A 43 3.60 -9.14 0.81
CA TYR A 43 4.09 -7.94 1.49
C TYR A 43 5.03 -8.28 2.65
N GLN A 44 4.72 -9.31 3.44
CA GLN A 44 5.59 -9.75 4.53
C GLN A 44 6.94 -10.27 4.01
N GLN A 45 6.93 -11.00 2.90
CA GLN A 45 8.17 -11.47 2.25
C GLN A 45 8.98 -10.30 1.71
N LEU A 46 8.34 -9.30 1.10
CA LEU A 46 9.01 -8.08 0.63
C LEU A 46 9.68 -7.33 1.78
N ALA A 47 9.01 -7.20 2.93
CA ALA A 47 9.59 -6.58 4.12
C ALA A 47 10.81 -7.35 4.64
N LYS A 48 10.73 -8.68 4.73
CA LYS A 48 11.87 -9.53 5.12
C LYS A 48 13.04 -9.41 4.14
N ARG A 49 12.76 -9.42 2.84
CA ARG A 49 13.78 -9.26 1.78
C ARG A 49 14.46 -7.90 1.89
N CYS A 50 13.69 -6.83 2.07
CA CYS A 50 14.22 -5.49 2.30
C CYS A 50 15.18 -5.51 3.48
N GLN A 51 14.72 -5.97 4.65
CA GLN A 51 15.52 -6.06 5.87
C GLN A 51 16.82 -6.85 5.68
N ALA A 52 16.76 -8.01 5.02
CA ALA A 52 17.94 -8.85 4.76
C ALA A 52 18.96 -8.18 3.82
N SER A 53 18.50 -7.27 2.95
CA SER A 53 19.34 -6.55 1.99
C SER A 53 19.77 -5.15 2.45
N LEU A 54 19.25 -4.66 3.57
CA LEU A 54 19.60 -3.33 4.07
C LEU A 54 21.09 -3.27 4.44
N GLN A 55 21.74 -2.21 3.98
CA GLN A 55 23.13 -1.91 4.34
C GLN A 55 23.15 -0.65 5.21
N ARG A 56 23.97 -0.69 6.27
CA ARG A 56 24.23 0.50 7.07
C ARG A 56 24.95 1.51 6.19
N THR A 57 24.45 2.74 6.17
CA THR A 57 25.07 3.87 5.49
C THR A 57 25.21 5.03 6.45
N GLU A 58 26.18 5.90 6.20
CA GLU A 58 26.24 7.19 6.85
C GLU A 58 25.16 8.10 6.27
N ALA A 59 24.52 8.89 7.14
CA ALA A 59 23.52 9.87 6.73
C ALA A 59 24.22 11.09 6.12
N LEU A 60 23.76 11.54 4.96
CA LEU A 60 24.25 12.78 4.35
C LEU A 60 23.87 13.97 5.24
N SER A 61 24.86 14.73 5.70
CA SER A 61 24.67 15.94 6.52
C SER A 61 24.40 17.19 5.70
N GLU A 62 24.64 17.15 4.39
CA GLU A 62 24.44 18.25 3.47
C GLU A 62 23.88 17.76 2.13
N VAL A 63 23.34 18.69 1.35
CA VAL A 63 22.81 18.37 0.01
C VAL A 63 23.98 18.11 -0.94
N GLU A 64 23.92 16.99 -1.68
CA GLU A 64 24.94 16.65 -2.67
C GLU A 64 25.17 17.77 -3.70
N ALA A 65 26.43 18.08 -3.97
CA ALA A 65 26.81 19.05 -4.98
C ALA A 65 26.23 18.65 -6.35
N GLY A 66 25.54 19.59 -7.01
CA GLY A 66 24.93 19.33 -8.32
C GLY A 66 23.74 18.37 -8.30
N ARG A 67 23.12 18.10 -7.13
CA ARG A 67 21.91 17.25 -7.01
C ARG A 67 20.84 17.69 -8.02
N ARG A 68 20.62 16.84 -9.03
CA ARG A 68 19.69 17.12 -10.12
C ARG A 68 18.28 17.33 -9.56
N ARG A 69 17.63 18.41 -9.97
CA ARG A 69 16.21 18.64 -9.73
C ARG A 69 15.45 18.41 -11.01
N MET A 70 14.28 17.79 -10.90
CA MET A 70 13.36 17.73 -12.02
C MET A 70 12.91 19.16 -12.34
N LYS A 71 13.23 19.62 -13.54
CA LYS A 71 12.67 20.86 -14.10
C LYS A 71 11.47 20.45 -14.94
N SER A 72 10.28 20.75 -14.46
CA SER A 72 9.03 20.41 -15.16
C SER A 72 9.00 20.92 -16.60
N ALA A 73 9.62 22.06 -16.87
CA ALA A 73 9.76 22.64 -18.21
C ALA A 73 10.61 21.79 -19.19
N ASP A 74 11.53 20.96 -18.69
CA ASP A 74 12.43 20.15 -19.51
C ASP A 74 11.87 18.73 -19.77
N TYR A 75 10.74 18.38 -19.14
CA TYR A 75 10.09 17.09 -19.32
C TYR A 75 9.32 17.05 -20.65
N LYS A 76 9.83 16.29 -21.61
CA LYS A 76 9.08 15.95 -22.83
C LYS A 76 8.40 14.61 -22.64
N PHE A 77 7.07 14.62 -22.54
CA PHE A 77 6.26 13.42 -22.60
C PHE A 77 6.57 12.67 -23.90
N LYS A 78 6.93 11.39 -23.79
CA LYS A 78 7.02 10.48 -24.93
C LYS A 78 5.71 9.68 -24.96
N PRO A 79 4.95 9.73 -26.06
CA PRO A 79 3.71 8.97 -26.22
C PRO A 79 3.94 7.46 -26.22
#